data_AF-A0A9E6A3S8-F1
#
_entry.id   AF-A0A9E6A3S8-F1
#
_cell.length_a   1.000
_cell.length_b   1.000
_cell.length_c   1.000
_cell.angle_alpha   90.00
_cell.angle_beta   90.00
_cell.angle_gamma   90.00
#
_symmetry.space_group_name_H-M   'P 1'
#
loop_
_entity.id
_entity.type
_entity.pdbx_description
1 polymer ?
#
loop_
_entity_poly.entity_id
_entity_poly.type
_entity_poly.pdbx_seq_one_letter_code
_entity_poly.pdbx_strand_id
1 'polypeptide(L)'
;TKKQMDARPAFIRVYDLLVEGEDDLRGQDFRTRRAHLEAFVERLESDRIDLSPLVDVVSIDALEHARNNPPASEIEGLMLKRWDSVYEAGRPKGPWFKWKRDPFLIDAVLLYAQRGHGKRSSFYSDFTFGVWREVDGSDQLTPVGKAYFGFTDEELKQLDKFVRDNTLERFGPVRSVTATKDHGLVLEVAFEGLQRSPRHKSGIAMRFPRINRIRWDKPSAEADRLENLEALLPPGA
;
A
#
# COMPACT_ATOMS: atom_id res chain seq x y z
N THR A 1 -20.07 -0.68 17.45
CA THR A 1 -20.83 -0.75 18.72
C THR A 1 -20.55 0.48 19.55
N LYS A 2 -21.38 0.83 20.55
CA LYS A 2 -21.12 1.98 21.45
C LYS A 2 -19.70 1.94 22.05
N LYS A 3 -19.29 0.77 22.53
CA LYS A 3 -17.91 0.52 23.01
C LYS A 3 -16.81 0.84 21.99
N GLN A 4 -17.04 0.57 20.70
CA GLN A 4 -16.08 0.94 19.64
C GLN A 4 -16.08 2.45 19.36
N MET A 5 -17.24 3.10 19.40
CA MET A 5 -17.34 4.56 19.19
C MET A 5 -16.67 5.33 20.34
N ASP A 6 -16.83 4.84 21.57
CA ASP A 6 -16.20 5.44 22.75
C ASP A 6 -14.68 5.20 22.77
N ALA A 7 -14.23 4.01 22.37
CA ALA A 7 -12.80 3.67 22.36
C ALA A 7 -12.05 4.18 21.12
N ARG A 8 -12.76 4.50 20.03
CA ARG A 8 -12.20 4.93 18.73
C ARG A 8 -13.11 5.98 18.11
N PRO A 9 -13.14 7.21 18.66
CA PRO A 9 -13.96 8.28 18.12
C PRO A 9 -13.53 8.61 16.68
N ALA A 10 -14.51 8.88 15.82
CA ALA A 10 -14.25 9.33 14.47
C ALA A 10 -14.16 10.86 14.43
N PHE A 11 -13.29 11.37 13.56
CA PHE A 11 -13.16 12.78 13.24
C PHE A 11 -13.22 12.96 11.71
N ILE A 12 -13.52 14.18 11.27
CA ILE A 12 -13.55 14.56 9.86
C ILE A 12 -12.44 15.56 9.61
N ARG A 13 -11.51 15.21 8.71
CA ARG A 13 -10.53 16.15 8.19
C ARG A 13 -11.01 16.73 6.87
N VAL A 14 -11.40 17.99 6.88
CA VAL A 14 -11.91 18.68 5.69
C VAL A 14 -10.78 19.33 4.89
N TYR A 15 -10.89 19.31 3.56
CA TYR A 15 -9.81 19.73 2.65
C TYR A 15 -10.28 20.60 1.48
N ASP A 16 -11.59 20.80 1.31
CA ASP A 16 -12.20 21.70 0.32
C ASP A 16 -13.61 22.08 0.78
N LEU A 17 -14.16 23.18 0.27
CA LEU A 17 -15.55 23.61 0.47
C LEU A 17 -16.17 23.90 -0.89
N LEU A 18 -17.20 23.13 -1.24
CA LEU A 18 -17.82 23.20 -2.57
C LEU A 18 -19.06 24.08 -2.59
N VAL A 19 -19.79 24.15 -1.48
CA VAL A 19 -21.02 24.91 -1.33
C VAL A 19 -21.08 25.44 0.10
N GLU A 20 -21.49 26.69 0.27
CA GLU A 20 -21.70 27.34 1.56
C GLU A 20 -23.04 28.09 1.56
N GLY A 21 -24.06 27.53 2.22
CA GLY A 21 -25.42 28.07 2.12
C GLY A 21 -25.95 28.00 0.67
N GLU A 22 -26.27 29.16 0.10
CA GLU A 22 -26.71 29.29 -1.30
C GLU A 22 -25.54 29.50 -2.28
N ASP A 23 -24.32 29.73 -1.77
CA ASP A 23 -23.15 30.02 -2.61
C ASP A 23 -22.52 28.73 -3.16
N ASP A 24 -22.53 28.58 -4.49
CA ASP A 24 -21.81 27.53 -5.20
C ASP A 24 -20.37 27.96 -5.48
N LEU A 25 -19.44 27.37 -4.71
CA LEU A 25 -18.02 27.70 -4.79
C LEU A 25 -17.27 26.85 -5.82
N ARG A 26 -17.91 25.88 -6.49
CA ARG A 26 -17.22 24.95 -7.41
C ARG A 26 -16.51 25.66 -8.56
N GLY A 27 -17.08 26.78 -9.04
CA GLY A 27 -16.49 27.62 -10.09
C GLY A 27 -15.37 28.55 -9.62
N GLN A 28 -15.13 28.67 -8.31
CA GLN A 28 -14.07 29.49 -7.74
C GLN A 28 -12.73 28.72 -7.71
N ASP A 29 -11.61 29.45 -7.71
CA ASP A 29 -10.28 28.85 -7.57
C ASP A 29 -10.07 28.20 -6.18
N PHE A 30 -9.15 27.24 -6.07
CA PHE A 30 -8.92 26.50 -4.82
C PHE A 30 -8.50 27.43 -3.69
N ARG A 31 -7.73 28.48 -3.95
CA ARG A 31 -7.38 29.52 -2.98
C ARG A 31 -8.62 30.13 -2.33
N THR A 32 -9.60 30.54 -3.13
CA THR A 32 -10.85 31.15 -2.65
C THR A 32 -11.65 30.13 -1.85
N ARG A 33 -11.84 28.93 -2.39
CA ARG A 33 -12.55 27.84 -1.67
C ARG A 33 -11.87 27.49 -0.34
N ARG A 34 -10.54 27.53 -0.30
CA ARG A 34 -9.77 27.26 0.92
C ARG A 34 -9.97 28.34 1.98
N ALA A 35 -9.97 29.63 1.61
CA ALA A 35 -10.25 30.71 2.54
C ALA A 35 -11.67 30.60 3.14
N HIS A 36 -12.66 30.29 2.30
CA HIS A 36 -14.03 30.01 2.77
C HIS A 36 -14.08 28.80 3.71
N LEU A 37 -13.38 27.71 3.38
CA LEU A 37 -13.29 26.52 4.22
C LEU A 37 -12.71 26.84 5.61
N GLU A 38 -11.62 27.62 5.67
CA GLU A 38 -10.97 27.99 6.93
C GLU A 38 -11.92 28.79 7.81
N ALA A 39 -12.57 29.82 7.26
CA ALA A 39 -13.56 30.61 7.98
C ALA A 39 -14.79 29.79 8.40
N PHE A 40 -15.23 28.82 7.57
CA PHE A 40 -16.34 27.93 7.89
C PHE A 40 -16.01 27.02 9.09
N VAL A 41 -14.82 26.41 9.10
CA VAL A 41 -14.39 25.52 10.19
C VAL A 41 -14.19 26.30 11.49
N GLU A 42 -13.63 27.51 11.42
CA GLU A 42 -13.48 28.38 12.59
C GLU A 42 -14.83 28.67 13.26
N ARG A 43 -15.87 29.01 12.48
CA ARG A 43 -17.23 29.25 13.00
C ARG A 43 -17.95 28.00 13.50
N LEU A 44 -17.55 26.81 13.02
CA LEU A 44 -18.17 25.55 13.42
C LEU A 44 -17.80 25.15 14.86
N GLU A 45 -16.63 25.59 15.34
CA GLU A 45 -16.11 25.35 16.70
C GLU A 45 -16.24 23.88 17.16
N SER A 46 -16.03 22.92 16.25
CA SER A 46 -16.15 21.49 16.53
C SER A 46 -14.79 20.85 16.86
N ASP A 47 -14.75 20.10 17.95
CA ASP A 47 -13.61 19.24 18.35
C ASP A 47 -13.44 17.99 17.47
N ARG A 48 -14.41 17.71 16.58
CA ARG A 48 -14.41 16.53 15.70
C ARG A 48 -14.14 16.84 14.23
N ILE A 49 -14.00 18.12 13.87
CA ILE A 49 -13.79 18.55 12.50
C ILE A 49 -12.55 19.43 12.45
N ASP A 50 -11.51 18.98 11.75
CA ASP A 50 -10.27 19.73 11.57
C ASP A 50 -9.95 20.00 10.10
N LEU A 51 -9.09 20.97 9.87
CA LEU A 51 -8.58 21.28 8.53
C LEU A 51 -7.42 20.34 8.19
N SER A 52 -7.42 19.83 6.97
CA SER A 52 -6.17 19.33 6.38
C SER A 52 -5.18 20.49 6.34
N PRO A 53 -3.99 20.36 6.95
CA PRO A 53 -3.01 21.42 6.96
C PRO A 53 -2.48 21.66 5.55
N LEU A 54 -2.21 22.93 5.23
CA LEU A 54 -1.37 23.27 4.09
C LEU A 54 0.08 22.98 4.47
N VAL A 55 0.86 22.54 3.49
CA VAL A 55 2.29 22.27 3.65
C VAL A 55 3.04 23.33 2.85
N ASP A 56 3.86 24.12 3.52
CA ASP A 56 4.65 25.17 2.88
C ASP A 56 5.69 24.58 1.92
N VAL A 57 5.78 25.17 0.73
CA VAL A 57 6.77 24.77 -0.28
C VAL A 57 8.05 25.57 -0.04
N VAL A 58 8.91 25.05 0.83
CA VAL A 58 10.23 25.65 1.13
C VAL A 58 11.29 25.22 0.11
N SER A 59 11.34 23.93 -0.21
CA SER A 59 12.21 23.33 -1.23
C SER A 59 11.64 21.97 -1.67
N ILE A 60 12.19 21.40 -2.75
CA ILE A 60 11.82 20.03 -3.18
C ILE A 60 12.16 19.03 -2.08
N ASP A 61 13.37 19.10 -1.52
CA ASP A 61 13.83 18.19 -0.44
C ASP A 61 12.93 18.26 0.79
N ALA A 62 12.45 19.45 1.16
CA ALA A 62 11.53 19.62 2.28
C ALA A 62 10.17 18.94 2.01
N LEU A 63 9.67 19.02 0.77
CA LEU A 63 8.45 18.32 0.38
C LEU A 63 8.64 16.80 0.34
N GLU A 64 9.79 16.32 -0.13
CA GLU A 64 10.12 14.88 -0.10
C GLU A 64 10.20 14.37 1.35
N HIS A 65 10.81 15.15 2.24
CA HIS A 65 10.85 14.83 3.66
C HIS A 65 9.44 14.79 4.28
N ALA A 66 8.62 15.82 4.03
CA ALA A 66 7.23 15.88 4.53
C ALA A 66 6.36 14.75 3.97
N ARG A 67 6.56 14.38 2.69
CA ARG A 67 5.91 13.24 2.07
C ARG A 67 6.25 11.96 2.80
N ASN A 68 7.54 11.67 2.99
CA ASN A 68 8.03 10.42 3.57
C ASN A 68 7.88 10.32 5.10
N ASN A 69 7.79 11.46 5.80
CA ASN A 69 7.67 11.55 7.26
C ASN A 69 6.43 12.35 7.68
N PRO A 70 5.21 11.86 7.40
CA PRO A 70 4.00 12.58 7.77
C PRO A 70 3.82 12.59 9.30
N PRO A 71 3.08 13.58 9.84
CA PRO A 71 2.89 13.73 11.29
C PRO A 71 2.09 12.58 11.93
N ALA A 72 1.40 11.77 11.13
CA ALA A 72 0.66 10.59 11.57
C ALA A 72 0.90 9.42 10.62
N SER A 73 1.04 8.22 11.17
CA SER A 73 1.40 7.00 10.43
C SER A 73 0.37 6.61 9.36
N GLU A 74 -0.88 7.04 9.54
CA GLU A 74 -2.04 6.78 8.69
C GLU A 74 -2.05 7.65 7.43
N ILE A 75 -1.31 8.75 7.42
CA ILE A 75 -1.25 9.68 6.28
C ILE A 75 -0.39 9.07 5.18
N GLU A 76 -0.94 8.83 4.00
CA GLU A 76 -0.23 8.13 2.91
C GLU A 76 0.77 9.00 2.14
N GLY A 77 0.82 10.31 2.37
CA GLY A 77 1.70 11.26 1.69
C GLY A 77 1.04 12.63 1.54
N LEU A 78 1.35 13.34 0.44
CA LEU A 78 0.85 14.68 0.16
C LEU A 78 -0.24 14.68 -0.91
N MET A 79 -1.18 15.61 -0.79
CA MET A 79 -2.09 15.99 -1.86
C MET A 79 -1.56 17.27 -2.51
N LEU A 80 -1.17 17.18 -3.78
CA LEU A 80 -0.78 18.35 -4.57
C LEU A 80 -2.04 18.88 -5.25
N LYS A 81 -2.38 20.14 -5.02
CA LYS A 81 -3.52 20.81 -5.65
C LYS A 81 -3.05 22.06 -6.36
N ARG A 82 -3.44 22.20 -7.62
CA ARG A 82 -3.21 23.43 -8.38
C ARG A 82 -3.98 24.59 -7.73
N TRP A 83 -3.26 25.63 -7.33
CA TRP A 83 -3.76 26.70 -6.47
C TRP A 83 -4.89 27.53 -7.12
N ASP A 84 -4.80 27.73 -8.44
CA ASP A 84 -5.74 28.45 -9.29
C ASP A 84 -6.79 27.53 -9.95
N SER A 85 -6.93 26.27 -9.51
CA SER A 85 -7.89 25.33 -10.13
C SER A 85 -9.30 25.43 -9.54
N VAL A 86 -10.30 25.37 -10.41
CA VAL A 86 -11.69 25.15 -10.04
C VAL A 86 -11.92 23.71 -9.55
N TYR A 87 -13.07 23.44 -8.95
CA TYR A 87 -13.45 22.06 -8.64
C TYR A 87 -14.04 21.39 -9.88
N GLU A 88 -13.42 20.30 -10.32
CA GLU A 88 -13.88 19.50 -11.45
C GLU A 88 -14.45 18.16 -10.97
N ALA A 89 -15.72 17.91 -11.24
CA ALA A 89 -16.37 16.65 -10.87
C ALA A 89 -15.82 15.47 -11.68
N GLY A 90 -15.74 14.30 -11.05
CA GLY A 90 -15.31 13.06 -11.70
C GLY A 90 -13.84 12.72 -11.45
N ARG A 91 -13.11 12.34 -12.50
CA ARG A 91 -11.69 11.94 -12.43
C ARG A 91 -10.83 12.76 -13.41
N PRO A 92 -10.84 14.10 -13.30
CA PRO A 92 -10.03 14.95 -14.14
C PRO A 92 -8.54 14.65 -13.91
N LYS A 93 -7.74 14.72 -14.97
CA LYS A 93 -6.28 14.62 -14.87
C LYS A 93 -5.71 16.03 -14.79
N GLY A 94 -4.84 16.30 -13.81
CA GLY A 94 -4.06 17.53 -13.78
C GLY A 94 -4.27 18.42 -12.56
N PRO A 95 -5.52 18.77 -12.17
CA PRO A 95 -5.72 19.70 -11.06
C PRO A 95 -5.10 19.19 -9.77
N TRP A 96 -5.35 17.93 -9.43
CA TRP A 96 -4.90 17.32 -8.18
C TRP A 96 -4.10 16.03 -8.41
N PHE A 97 -3.05 15.85 -7.62
CA PHE A 97 -2.24 14.63 -7.59
C PHE A 97 -2.11 14.08 -6.17
N LYS A 98 -2.16 12.75 -6.07
CA LYS A 98 -1.80 12.02 -4.85
C LYS A 98 -0.31 11.73 -4.94
N TRP A 99 0.50 12.41 -4.15
CA TRP A 99 1.92 12.13 -4.05
C TRP A 99 2.18 11.29 -2.80
N LYS A 100 1.98 9.98 -2.96
CA LYS A 100 2.14 9.01 -1.88
C LYS A 100 3.60 8.85 -1.49
N ARG A 101 3.82 8.40 -0.25
CA ARG A 101 5.10 7.89 0.24
C ARG A 101 5.65 6.78 -0.65
N ASP A 102 6.97 6.63 -0.60
CA ASP A 102 7.60 5.47 -1.20
C ASP A 102 7.10 4.21 -0.49
N PRO A 103 6.76 3.14 -1.23
CA PRO A 103 6.33 1.90 -0.61
C PRO A 103 7.50 1.28 0.16
N PHE A 104 7.19 0.48 1.16
CA PHE A 104 8.18 -0.43 1.72
C PHE A 104 8.49 -1.53 0.70
N LEU A 105 9.73 -2.00 0.70
CA LEU A 105 10.19 -3.09 -0.17
C LEU A 105 10.66 -4.26 0.71
N ILE A 106 10.38 -5.48 0.25
CA ILE A 106 10.88 -6.71 0.85
C ILE A 106 11.20 -7.72 -0.26
N ASP A 107 12.31 -8.42 -0.16
CA ASP A 107 12.65 -9.54 -1.02
C ASP A 107 12.04 -10.83 -0.43
N ALA A 108 11.02 -11.39 -1.09
CA ALA A 108 10.28 -12.56 -0.63
C ALA A 108 10.33 -13.70 -1.65
N VAL A 109 10.35 -14.95 -1.18
CA VAL A 109 10.38 -16.14 -2.02
C VAL A 109 8.97 -16.51 -2.46
N LEU A 110 8.77 -16.80 -3.75
CA LEU A 110 7.53 -17.33 -4.29
C LEU A 110 7.26 -18.74 -3.72
N LEU A 111 6.10 -18.94 -3.10
CA LEU A 111 5.70 -20.21 -2.48
C LEU A 111 4.58 -20.90 -3.26
N TYR A 112 3.55 -20.14 -3.61
CA TYR A 112 2.38 -20.66 -4.29
C TYR A 112 1.95 -19.74 -5.43
N ALA A 113 1.35 -20.32 -6.45
CA ALA A 113 0.76 -19.57 -7.54
C ALA A 113 -0.61 -20.15 -7.90
N GLN A 114 -1.58 -19.26 -8.09
CA GLN A 114 -2.95 -19.60 -8.45
C GLN A 114 -3.26 -19.11 -9.87
N ARG A 115 -4.04 -19.90 -10.62
CA ARG A 115 -4.54 -19.47 -11.93
C ARG A 115 -5.38 -18.21 -11.81
N GLY A 116 -5.14 -17.27 -12.73
CA GLY A 116 -5.92 -16.05 -12.83
C GLY A 116 -7.36 -16.31 -13.29
N HIS A 117 -8.15 -15.23 -13.35
CA HIS A 117 -9.51 -15.25 -13.86
C HIS A 117 -9.64 -14.40 -15.13
N GLY A 118 -10.69 -14.63 -15.92
CA GLY A 118 -10.97 -13.86 -17.14
C GLY A 118 -9.83 -13.90 -18.16
N LYS A 119 -9.35 -12.72 -18.57
CA LYS A 119 -8.26 -12.56 -19.56
C LYS A 119 -6.94 -13.24 -19.16
N ARG A 120 -6.73 -13.49 -17.86
CA ARG A 120 -5.53 -14.18 -17.33
C ARG A 120 -5.77 -15.64 -16.94
N SER A 121 -6.89 -16.24 -17.35
CA SER A 121 -7.25 -17.60 -16.96
C SER A 121 -6.27 -18.68 -17.39
N SER A 122 -5.48 -18.45 -18.45
CA SER A 122 -4.42 -19.34 -18.92
C SER A 122 -3.12 -19.26 -18.12
N PHE A 123 -2.93 -18.22 -17.32
CA PHE A 123 -1.70 -17.93 -16.59
C PHE A 123 -1.86 -18.15 -15.08
N TYR A 124 -0.78 -18.53 -14.41
CA TYR A 124 -0.63 -18.26 -12.99
C TYR A 124 -0.33 -16.77 -12.82
N SER A 125 -1.23 -16.04 -12.17
CA SER A 125 -1.14 -14.57 -12.07
C SER A 125 -1.40 -14.05 -10.67
N ASP A 126 -1.40 -14.94 -9.69
CA ASP A 126 -1.75 -14.63 -8.32
C ASP A 126 -0.83 -15.41 -7.38
N PHE A 127 0.11 -14.70 -6.78
CA PHE A 127 1.34 -15.25 -6.23
C PHE A 127 1.39 -15.04 -4.72
N THR A 128 1.49 -16.14 -3.97
CA THR A 128 1.74 -16.10 -2.52
C THR A 128 3.24 -16.24 -2.28
N PHE A 129 3.78 -15.33 -1.47
CA PHE A 129 5.21 -15.26 -1.18
C PHE A 129 5.46 -15.26 0.33
N GLY A 130 6.65 -15.68 0.71
CA GLY A 130 7.08 -15.80 2.09
C GLY A 130 8.50 -15.31 2.32
N VAL A 131 8.80 -15.04 3.57
CA VAL A 131 10.13 -14.66 4.06
C VAL A 131 10.64 -15.76 4.99
N TRP A 132 11.95 -15.81 5.21
CA TRP A 132 12.53 -16.78 6.14
C TRP A 132 12.20 -16.42 7.59
N ARG A 133 12.01 -17.41 8.44
CA ARG A 133 11.99 -17.26 9.89
C ARG A 133 12.60 -18.50 10.52
N GLU A 134 13.15 -18.35 11.71
CA GLU A 134 13.52 -19.50 12.50
C GLU A 134 12.28 -20.10 13.20
N VAL A 135 12.15 -21.42 13.13
CA VAL A 135 11.14 -22.21 13.84
C VAL A 135 11.83 -23.49 14.33
N ASP A 136 11.82 -23.69 15.64
CA ASP A 136 12.40 -24.87 16.30
C ASP A 136 13.86 -25.15 15.87
N GLY A 137 14.67 -24.08 15.74
CA GLY A 137 16.08 -24.17 15.32
C GLY A 137 16.30 -24.42 13.83
N SER A 138 15.26 -24.33 13.00
CA SER A 138 15.33 -24.51 11.54
C SER A 138 14.75 -23.31 10.79
N ASP A 139 15.39 -22.93 9.68
CA ASP A 139 14.87 -21.88 8.80
C ASP A 139 13.69 -22.41 7.96
N GLN A 140 12.55 -21.72 8.06
CA GLN A 140 11.33 -22.04 7.31
C GLN A 140 10.78 -20.80 6.60
N LEU A 141 10.32 -20.98 5.37
CA LEU A 141 9.58 -19.94 4.65
C LEU A 141 8.16 -19.83 5.20
N THR A 142 7.77 -18.61 5.56
CA THR A 142 6.44 -18.33 6.10
C THR A 142 5.71 -17.35 5.19
N PRO A 143 4.49 -17.69 4.72
CA PRO A 143 3.69 -16.78 3.89
C PRO A 143 3.43 -15.46 4.61
N VAL A 144 3.71 -14.34 3.93
CA VAL A 144 3.48 -12.98 4.47
C VAL A 144 2.55 -12.14 3.62
N GLY A 145 2.26 -12.56 2.40
CA GLY A 145 1.39 -11.82 1.51
C GLY A 145 1.12 -12.54 0.21
N LYS A 146 0.26 -11.90 -0.59
CA LYS A 146 -0.17 -12.40 -1.88
C LYS A 146 -0.37 -11.23 -2.84
N ALA A 147 0.17 -11.30 -4.06
CA ALA A 147 0.08 -10.26 -5.06
C ALA A 147 -0.38 -10.80 -6.41
N TYR A 148 -1.29 -10.08 -7.05
CA TYR A 148 -1.88 -10.42 -8.35
C TYR A 148 -1.58 -9.40 -9.47
N PHE A 149 -0.73 -8.42 -9.17
CA PHE A 149 -0.34 -7.34 -10.07
C PHE A 149 1.05 -6.80 -9.72
N GLY A 150 1.52 -5.82 -10.51
CA GLY A 150 2.85 -5.22 -10.37
C GLY A 150 3.89 -5.76 -11.36
N PHE A 151 3.45 -6.54 -12.34
CA PHE A 151 4.28 -7.10 -13.40
C PHE A 151 3.66 -6.76 -14.76
N THR A 152 4.53 -6.61 -15.75
CA THR A 152 4.19 -6.52 -17.17
C THR A 152 3.68 -7.85 -17.72
N ASP A 153 3.08 -7.84 -18.91
CA ASP A 153 2.65 -9.08 -19.56
C ASP A 153 3.82 -9.99 -19.92
N GLU A 154 5.03 -9.45 -20.13
CA GLU A 154 6.22 -10.24 -20.40
C GLU A 154 6.75 -10.91 -19.12
N GLU A 155 6.82 -10.17 -18.01
CA GLU A 155 7.14 -10.73 -16.69
C GLU A 155 6.13 -11.79 -16.26
N LEU A 156 4.84 -11.62 -16.58
CA LEU A 156 3.81 -12.64 -16.31
C LEU A 156 4.13 -13.96 -17.02
N LYS A 157 4.60 -13.94 -18.27
CA LYS A 157 5.01 -15.17 -18.98
C LYS A 157 6.22 -15.82 -18.31
N GLN A 158 7.18 -15.03 -17.86
CA GLN A 158 8.36 -15.54 -17.14
C GLN A 158 7.96 -16.21 -15.81
N LEU A 159 7.08 -15.57 -15.04
CA LEU A 159 6.55 -16.12 -13.79
C LEU A 159 5.74 -17.40 -14.04
N ASP A 160 4.87 -17.40 -15.05
CA ASP A 160 4.08 -18.58 -15.42
C ASP A 160 4.98 -19.76 -15.83
N LYS A 161 6.03 -19.49 -16.63
CA LYS A 161 7.04 -20.49 -17.00
C LYS A 161 7.74 -21.04 -15.76
N PHE A 162 8.24 -20.17 -14.87
CA PHE A 162 8.88 -20.62 -13.63
C PHE A 162 7.96 -21.51 -12.81
N VAL A 163 6.69 -21.11 -12.62
CA VAL A 163 5.71 -21.90 -11.86
C VAL A 163 5.52 -23.28 -12.46
N ARG A 164 5.42 -23.39 -13.79
CA ARG A 164 5.23 -24.69 -14.47
C ARG A 164 6.45 -25.58 -14.34
N ASP A 165 7.65 -25.02 -14.50
CA ASP A 165 8.90 -25.77 -14.46
C ASP A 165 9.27 -26.20 -13.03
N ASN A 166 8.76 -25.52 -12.00
CA ASN A 166 9.12 -25.72 -10.60
C ASN A 166 7.95 -26.16 -9.71
N THR A 167 6.83 -26.63 -10.28
CA THR A 167 5.69 -27.12 -9.50
C THR A 167 6.08 -28.37 -8.71
N LEU A 168 5.84 -28.36 -7.40
CA LEU A 168 5.98 -29.54 -6.53
C LEU A 168 4.63 -30.25 -6.36
N GLU A 169 3.59 -29.52 -5.92
CA GLU A 169 2.27 -30.08 -5.63
C GLU A 169 1.15 -29.28 -6.29
N ARG A 170 -0.03 -29.90 -6.40
CA ARG A 170 -1.20 -29.33 -7.06
C ARG A 170 -2.41 -29.39 -6.14
N PHE A 171 -3.01 -28.23 -5.87
CA PHE A 171 -4.22 -28.08 -5.05
C PHE A 171 -5.28 -27.34 -5.86
N GLY A 172 -6.03 -28.08 -6.69
CA GLY A 172 -6.99 -27.49 -7.62
C GLY A 172 -6.32 -26.45 -8.55
N PRO A 173 -6.71 -25.15 -8.51
CA PRO A 173 -6.10 -24.10 -9.32
C PRO A 173 -4.76 -23.59 -8.78
N VAL A 174 -4.34 -24.04 -7.59
CA VAL A 174 -3.12 -23.61 -6.90
C VAL A 174 -1.98 -24.60 -7.16
N ARG A 175 -0.77 -24.09 -7.30
CA ARG A 175 0.50 -24.84 -7.36
C ARG A 175 1.38 -24.40 -6.21
N SER A 176 2.00 -25.34 -5.51
CA SER A 176 3.21 -25.05 -4.74
C SER A 176 4.41 -25.13 -5.67
N VAL A 177 5.40 -24.27 -5.47
CA VAL A 177 6.64 -24.28 -6.23
C VAL A 177 7.84 -24.59 -5.34
N THR A 178 8.93 -25.05 -5.93
CA THR A 178 10.19 -25.25 -5.22
C THR A 178 10.67 -23.95 -4.59
N ALA A 179 10.82 -23.97 -3.27
CA ALA A 179 11.23 -22.83 -2.46
C ALA A 179 12.09 -23.31 -1.27
N THR A 180 13.35 -23.62 -1.56
CA THR A 180 14.39 -24.01 -0.59
C THR A 180 15.47 -22.94 -0.51
N LYS A 181 16.49 -23.12 0.34
CA LYS A 181 17.65 -22.23 0.39
C LYS A 181 18.45 -22.24 -0.93
N ASP A 182 18.56 -23.40 -1.57
CA ASP A 182 19.36 -23.58 -2.78
C ASP A 182 18.58 -23.30 -4.07
N HIS A 183 17.24 -23.35 -4.02
CA HIS A 183 16.41 -23.19 -5.21
C HIS A 183 15.05 -22.55 -4.88
N GLY A 184 14.80 -21.38 -5.46
CA GLY A 184 13.53 -20.67 -5.35
C GLY A 184 13.57 -19.36 -6.13
N LEU A 185 12.41 -18.76 -6.39
CA LEU A 185 12.33 -17.47 -7.07
C LEU A 185 12.09 -16.35 -6.05
N VAL A 186 13.00 -15.38 -6.02
CA VAL A 186 12.84 -14.17 -5.21
C VAL A 186 12.09 -13.10 -5.99
N LEU A 187 11.12 -12.48 -5.33
CA LEU A 187 10.33 -11.36 -5.80
C LEU A 187 10.58 -10.18 -4.88
N GLU A 188 10.95 -9.04 -5.43
CA GLU A 188 10.91 -7.79 -4.66
C GLU A 188 9.45 -7.33 -4.62
N VAL A 189 8.89 -7.20 -3.42
CA VAL A 189 7.49 -6.88 -3.19
C VAL A 189 7.39 -5.49 -2.57
N ALA A 190 6.62 -4.62 -3.20
CA ALA A 190 6.25 -3.31 -2.67
C ALA A 190 4.93 -3.37 -1.90
N PHE A 191 4.85 -2.71 -0.74
CA PHE A 191 3.63 -2.66 0.08
C PHE A 191 3.48 -1.32 0.82
N GLU A 192 2.25 -1.01 1.25
CA GLU A 192 1.93 0.29 1.89
C GLU A 192 2.05 0.27 3.43
N GLY A 193 2.06 -0.90 4.05
CA GLY A 193 2.25 -1.04 5.50
C GLY A 193 1.89 -2.42 6.03
N LEU A 194 2.08 -2.62 7.33
CA LEU A 194 1.86 -3.90 8.02
C LEU A 194 0.95 -3.72 9.24
N GLN A 195 0.27 -4.79 9.62
CA GLN A 195 -0.53 -4.89 10.85
C GLN A 195 -0.35 -6.26 11.50
N ARG A 196 -0.43 -6.35 12.83
CA ARG A 196 -0.51 -7.65 13.52
C ARG A 196 -1.79 -8.38 13.14
N SER A 197 -1.67 -9.70 12.94
CA SER A 197 -2.82 -10.51 12.52
C SER A 197 -2.73 -11.94 13.07
N PRO A 198 -3.68 -12.37 13.94
CA PRO A 198 -3.73 -13.75 14.43
C PRO A 198 -4.21 -14.75 13.38
N ARG A 199 -4.70 -14.27 12.22
CA ARG A 199 -5.21 -15.11 11.12
C ARG A 199 -4.10 -15.61 10.19
N HIS A 200 -2.95 -14.94 10.17
CA HIS A 200 -1.84 -15.27 9.29
C HIS A 200 -0.75 -16.00 10.07
N LYS A 201 -0.17 -17.06 9.50
CA LYS A 201 0.90 -17.85 10.16
C LYS A 201 2.13 -17.01 10.52
N SER A 202 2.39 -15.95 9.76
CA SER A 202 3.44 -14.96 10.03
C SER A 202 3.15 -14.04 11.20
N GLY A 203 1.91 -14.01 11.72
CA GLY A 203 1.49 -13.03 12.72
C GLY A 203 1.29 -11.61 12.16
N ILE A 204 1.42 -11.41 10.84
CA ILE A 204 1.30 -10.11 10.18
C ILE A 204 0.39 -10.17 8.95
N ALA A 205 -0.28 -9.05 8.66
CA ALA A 205 -1.02 -8.82 7.44
C ALA A 205 -0.39 -7.66 6.65
N MET A 206 -0.04 -7.92 5.39
CA MET A 206 0.57 -6.93 4.50
C MET A 206 -0.49 -6.17 3.71
N ARG A 207 -0.41 -4.83 3.70
CA ARG A 207 -1.37 -3.95 3.00
C ARG A 207 -0.91 -3.66 1.57
N PHE A 208 -1.80 -3.93 0.62
CA PHE A 208 -1.63 -3.68 -0.81
C PHE A 208 -0.28 -4.13 -1.40
N PRO A 209 0.14 -5.39 -1.15
CA PRO A 209 1.33 -5.93 -1.79
C PRO A 209 1.19 -5.96 -3.32
N ARG A 210 2.28 -5.63 -4.00
CA ARG A 210 2.45 -5.79 -5.44
C ARG A 210 3.87 -6.25 -5.73
N ILE A 211 4.05 -7.00 -6.81
CA ILE A 211 5.39 -7.31 -7.31
C ILE A 211 5.99 -5.98 -7.78
N ASN A 212 7.21 -5.65 -7.35
CA ASN A 212 7.96 -4.48 -7.83
C ASN A 212 8.87 -4.88 -8.99
N ARG A 213 9.54 -6.03 -8.85
CA ARG A 213 10.35 -6.68 -9.90
C ARG A 213 10.67 -8.13 -9.52
N ILE A 214 11.07 -8.91 -10.53
CA ILE A 214 11.59 -10.28 -10.34
C ILE A 214 13.10 -10.21 -10.07
N ARG A 215 13.57 -10.87 -9.01
CA ARG A 215 14.97 -10.85 -8.57
C ARG A 215 15.71 -12.10 -9.00
N TRP A 216 15.91 -12.25 -10.32
CA TRP A 216 16.71 -13.34 -10.89
C TRP A 216 18.17 -13.34 -10.40
N ASP A 217 18.64 -12.18 -9.94
CA ASP A 217 19.97 -11.95 -9.39
C ASP A 217 20.13 -12.42 -7.93
N LYS A 218 19.04 -12.69 -7.21
CA LYS A 218 19.08 -12.98 -5.77
C LYS A 218 18.75 -14.44 -5.46
N PRO A 219 19.68 -15.19 -4.82
CA PRO A 219 19.39 -16.53 -4.32
C PRO A 219 18.27 -16.52 -3.28
N SER A 220 17.44 -17.56 -3.25
CA SER A 220 16.35 -17.66 -2.27
C SER A 220 16.84 -17.69 -0.83
N ALA A 221 18.05 -18.18 -0.55
CA ALA A 221 18.66 -18.12 0.78
C ALA A 221 18.85 -16.69 1.33
N GLU A 222 19.01 -15.71 0.44
CA GLU A 222 19.26 -14.29 0.75
C GLU A 222 17.99 -13.43 0.71
N ALA A 223 16.82 -14.05 0.55
CA ALA A 223 15.55 -13.38 0.76
C ALA A 223 15.45 -12.89 2.21
N ASP A 224 14.66 -11.83 2.41
CA ASP A 224 14.51 -11.22 3.72
C ASP A 224 13.89 -12.19 4.73
N ARG A 225 13.99 -11.80 6.00
CA ARG A 225 13.46 -12.56 7.11
C ARG A 225 12.24 -11.88 7.73
N LEU A 226 11.46 -12.62 8.51
CA LEU A 226 10.25 -12.13 9.17
C LEU A 226 10.58 -10.99 10.13
N GLU A 227 11.74 -11.03 10.78
CA GLU A 227 12.21 -9.99 11.69
C GLU A 227 12.35 -8.62 10.99
N ASN A 228 12.73 -8.60 9.70
CA ASN A 228 12.78 -7.38 8.89
C ASN A 228 11.38 -6.75 8.75
N LEU A 229 10.33 -7.57 8.59
CA LEU A 229 8.95 -7.09 8.51
C LEU A 229 8.42 -6.67 9.88
N GLU A 230 8.78 -7.37 10.96
CA GLU A 230 8.35 -6.99 12.31
C GLU A 230 8.92 -5.65 12.75
N ALA A 231 10.15 -5.32 12.32
CA ALA A 231 10.75 -4.01 12.55
C ALA A 231 10.00 -2.84 11.86
N LEU A 232 9.15 -3.13 10.86
CA LEU A 232 8.34 -2.14 10.14
C LEU A 232 6.93 -1.98 10.72
N LEU A 233 6.57 -2.72 11.78
CA LEU A 233 5.26 -2.58 12.40
C LEU A 233 5.12 -1.24 13.15
N PRO A 234 3.95 -0.59 13.11
CA PRO A 234 3.71 0.61 13.90
C PRO A 234 3.87 0.34 15.40
N PRO A 235 4.37 1.31 16.20
CA PRO A 235 4.43 1.19 17.64
C PRO A 235 3.04 0.94 18.24
N GLY A 236 2.91 -0.09 19.09
CA GLY A 236 1.67 -0.44 19.77
C GLY A 236 0.64 -1.23 18.94
N ALA A 237 1.04 -1.75 17.78
CA ALA A 237 0.23 -2.65 16.94
C ALA A 237 0.18 -4.10 17.42
#